data_AF-A0A8X6W8C4-F1
#
_entry.id   AF-A0A8X6W8C4-F1
#
_cell.length_a   1.000
_cell.length_b   1.000
_cell.length_c   1.000
_cell.angle_alpha   90.00
_cell.angle_beta   90.00
_cell.angle_gamma   90.00
#
_symmetry.space_group_name_H-M   'P 1'
#
loop_
_entity.id
_entity.type
_entity.pdbx_description
1 polymer ?
#
loop_
_entity_poly.entity_id
_entity_poly.type
_entity_poly.pdbx_seq_one_letter_code
_entity_poly.pdbx_strand_id
1 'polypeptide(L)'
;MSTIKSLKKDELLLVAEELGLDIPQNPKIIVLKNLIESSEIFETDKEFLQSVIDGVLAEKAAKIEQEKFKLESEKAKIEFEKIKLEQLKKELELTNAKCKLPLRKRKVNISNLSHLILKT
;
A
#
# COMPACT_ATOMS: atom_id res chain seq x y z
N MET A 1 21.86 -13.53 18.51
CA MET A 1 21.25 -12.65 19.52
C MET A 1 21.62 -11.22 19.20
N SER A 2 20.63 -10.34 19.13
CA SER A 2 20.85 -8.90 18.93
C SER A 2 21.39 -8.30 20.23
N THR A 3 22.36 -7.39 20.14
CA THR A 3 22.98 -6.78 21.33
C THR A 3 22.70 -5.28 21.37
N ILE A 4 22.71 -4.68 22.57
CA ILE A 4 22.56 -3.23 22.77
C ILE A 4 23.57 -2.43 21.91
N LYS A 5 24.76 -2.99 21.67
CA LYS A 5 25.80 -2.34 20.86
C LYS A 5 25.38 -2.16 19.39
N SER A 6 24.61 -3.10 18.84
CA SER A 6 24.15 -3.07 17.44
C SER A 6 22.86 -2.27 17.21
N LEU A 7 22.13 -1.89 18.26
CA LEU A 7 20.87 -1.16 18.14
C LEU A 7 21.08 0.29 17.71
N LYS A 8 20.13 0.80 16.91
CA LYS A 8 20.03 2.20 16.48
C LYS A 8 19.45 3.07 17.59
N LYS A 9 19.57 4.39 17.46
CA LYS A 9 19.06 5.35 18.44
C LYS A 9 17.58 5.12 18.77
N ASP A 10 16.73 4.99 17.76
CA ASP A 10 15.28 4.83 17.96
C ASP A 10 14.93 3.48 18.61
N GLU A 11 15.70 2.43 18.30
CA GLU A 11 15.53 1.10 18.93
C GLU A 11 15.94 1.15 20.39
N LEU A 12 17.06 1.81 20.71
CA LEU A 12 17.50 2.01 22.10
C LEU A 12 16.52 2.87 22.90
N LEU A 13 15.87 3.83 22.25
CA LEU A 13 14.87 4.68 22.89
C LEU A 13 13.65 3.86 23.30
N LEU A 14 13.11 3.05 22.38
CA LEU A 14 12.00 2.13 22.67
C LEU A 14 12.38 1.11 23.75
N VAL A 15 13.58 0.53 23.69
CA VAL A 15 14.04 -0.39 24.74
C VAL A 15 14.09 0.31 26.10
N ALA A 16 14.63 1.53 26.17
CA ALA A 16 14.67 2.27 27.43
C ALA A 16 13.26 2.64 27.95
N GLU A 17 12.30 2.93 27.05
CA GLU A 17 10.90 3.19 27.39
C GLU A 17 10.21 1.94 27.96
N GLU A 18 10.38 0.79 27.29
CA GLU A 18 9.82 -0.51 27.74
C GLU A 18 10.42 -0.96 29.09
N LEU A 19 11.68 -0.62 29.35
CA LEU A 19 12.34 -0.86 30.64
C LEU A 19 11.94 0.16 31.72
N GLY A 20 11.13 1.18 31.38
CA GLY A 20 10.67 2.20 32.33
C GLY A 20 11.78 3.13 32.82
N LEU A 21 12.84 3.34 32.03
CA LEU A 21 13.97 4.19 32.41
C LEU A 21 13.65 5.68 32.18
N ASP A 22 14.24 6.56 32.99
CA ASP A 22 14.10 8.01 32.80
C ASP A 22 14.98 8.50 31.64
N ILE A 23 14.34 8.78 30.51
CA ILE A 23 15.01 9.15 29.26
C ILE A 23 15.13 10.68 29.18
N PRO A 24 16.35 11.23 29.04
CA PRO A 24 16.51 12.68 28.90
C PRO A 24 15.89 13.19 27.59
N GLN A 25 15.39 14.43 27.58
CA GLN A 25 14.60 15.02 26.49
C GLN A 25 15.26 14.97 25.08
N ASN A 26 16.59 14.86 25.00
CA ASN A 26 17.30 14.67 23.73
C ASN A 26 18.56 13.81 23.93
N PRO A 27 18.38 12.48 24.08
CA PRO A 27 19.47 11.62 24.49
C PRO A 27 20.38 11.35 23.28
N LYS A 28 21.70 11.30 23.53
CA LYS A 28 22.65 10.76 22.54
C LYS A 28 22.61 9.24 22.59
N ILE A 29 22.99 8.57 21.49
CA ILE A 29 23.03 7.11 21.42
C ILE A 29 23.88 6.49 22.55
N ILE A 30 25.00 7.13 22.88
CA ILE A 30 25.90 6.69 23.98
C ILE A 30 25.19 6.81 25.33
N VAL A 31 24.43 7.89 25.54
CA VAL A 31 23.68 8.09 26.80
C VAL A 31 22.62 7.00 26.96
N LEU A 32 21.88 6.66 25.89
CA LEU A 32 20.90 5.57 25.92
C LEU A 32 21.54 4.21 26.21
N LYS A 33 22.68 3.91 25.58
CA LYS A 33 23.40 2.66 25.83
C LYS A 33 23.83 2.58 27.29
N ASN A 34 24.44 3.64 27.81
CA ASN A 34 24.86 3.69 29.20
C ASN A 34 23.68 3.59 30.17
N LEU A 35 22.55 4.23 29.86
CA LEU A 35 21.33 4.18 30.68
C LEU A 35 20.82 2.75 30.83
N ILE A 36 20.75 2.01 29.72
CA ILE A 36 20.32 0.61 29.71
C ILE A 36 21.36 -0.28 30.40
N GLU A 37 22.65 -0.12 30.08
CA GLU A 37 23.73 -0.90 30.67
C GLU A 37 23.89 -0.66 32.18
N SER A 38 23.49 0.50 32.69
CA SER A 38 23.50 0.83 34.12
C SER A 38 22.19 0.49 34.84
N SER A 39 21.21 -0.07 34.13
CA SER A 39 19.93 -0.47 34.73
C SER A 39 20.09 -1.76 35.54
N GLU A 40 19.33 -1.89 36.63
CA GLU A 40 19.32 -3.12 37.43
C GLU A 40 18.97 -4.35 36.59
N ILE A 41 18.07 -4.18 35.60
CA ILE A 41 17.60 -5.24 34.71
C ILE A 41 18.76 -5.80 33.87
N PHE A 42 19.70 -4.96 33.43
CA PHE A 42 20.85 -5.41 32.65
C PHE A 42 21.76 -6.37 33.44
N GLU A 43 21.86 -6.18 34.76
CA GLU A 43 22.64 -7.05 35.64
C GLU A 43 21.85 -8.26 36.14
N THR A 44 20.56 -8.07 36.47
CA THR A 44 19.74 -9.06 37.17
C THR A 44 18.95 -9.98 36.24
N ASP A 45 18.45 -9.47 35.11
CA ASP A 45 17.55 -10.21 34.22
C ASP A 45 17.86 -9.96 32.74
N LYS A 46 18.88 -10.69 32.27
CA LYS A 46 19.32 -10.64 30.86
C LYS A 46 18.32 -11.27 29.91
N GLU A 47 17.53 -12.23 30.37
CA GLU A 47 16.53 -12.91 29.53
C GLU A 47 15.37 -11.96 29.23
N PHE A 48 14.88 -11.26 30.25
CA PHE A 48 13.88 -10.21 30.07
C PHE A 48 14.38 -9.10 29.16
N LEU A 49 15.60 -8.60 29.39
CA LEU A 49 16.21 -7.59 28.51
C LEU A 49 16.28 -8.06 27.05
N GLN A 50 16.66 -9.32 26.82
CA GLN A 50 16.69 -9.86 25.46
C GLN A 50 15.28 -9.95 24.85
N SER A 51 14.28 -10.35 25.64
CA SER A 51 12.87 -10.36 25.21
C SER A 51 12.37 -8.97 24.81
N VAL A 52 12.74 -7.92 25.56
CA VAL A 52 12.40 -6.53 25.21
C VAL A 52 13.06 -6.13 23.90
N ILE A 53 14.36 -6.42 23.72
CA ILE A 53 15.09 -6.12 22.49
C ILE A 53 14.45 -6.82 21.29
N ASP A 54 14.14 -8.10 21.43
CA ASP A 54 13.55 -8.90 20.36
C ASP A 54 12.12 -8.42 20.04
N GLY A 55 11.34 -8.03 21.06
CA GLY A 55 10.02 -7.42 20.90
C GLY A 55 10.06 -6.12 20.10
N VAL A 56 10.95 -5.19 20.47
CA VAL A 56 11.14 -3.91 19.76
C VAL A 56 11.53 -4.13 18.30
N LEU A 57 12.45 -5.07 18.03
CA LEU A 57 12.87 -5.38 16.66
C LEU A 57 11.76 -6.05 15.85
N ALA A 58 10.99 -6.95 16.46
CA ALA A 58 9.85 -7.61 15.82
C ALA A 58 8.74 -6.61 15.48
N GLU A 59 8.38 -5.71 16.41
CA GLU A 59 7.36 -4.69 16.17
C GLU A 59 7.78 -3.75 15.03
N LYS A 60 9.05 -3.33 15.02
CA LYS A 60 9.59 -2.51 13.94
C LYS A 60 9.53 -3.21 12.59
N ALA A 61 9.89 -4.49 12.54
CA ALA A 61 9.81 -5.28 11.31
C ALA A 61 8.36 -5.40 10.83
N ALA A 62 7.41 -5.67 11.74
CA ALA A 62 5.99 -5.78 11.43
C ALA A 62 5.41 -4.47 10.88
N LYS A 63 5.79 -3.30 11.44
CA LYS A 63 5.38 -1.99 10.91
C LYS A 63 5.88 -1.77 9.48
N ILE A 64 7.15 -2.08 9.21
CA ILE A 64 7.72 -1.95 7.86
C ILE A 64 7.00 -2.86 6.87
N GLU A 65 6.69 -4.09 7.25
CA GLU A 65 5.97 -5.04 6.39
C GLU A 65 4.53 -4.57 6.12
N GLN A 66 3.84 -4.06 7.15
CA GLN A 66 2.51 -3.49 7.01
C GLN A 66 2.50 -2.28 6.06
N GLU A 67 3.48 -1.38 6.17
CA GLU A 67 3.62 -0.22 5.28
C GLU A 67 3.89 -0.64 3.84
N LYS A 68 4.76 -1.64 3.63
CA LYS A 68 5.00 -2.20 2.29
C LYS A 68 3.72 -2.78 1.68
N PHE A 69 2.97 -3.55 2.46
CA PHE A 69 1.71 -4.13 2.00
C PHE A 69 0.69 -3.05 1.63
N LYS A 70 0.54 -2.01 2.45
CA LYS A 70 -0.34 -0.86 2.14
C LYS A 70 0.07 -0.17 0.84
N LEU A 71 1.35 0.10 0.67
CA LEU A 71 1.87 0.74 -0.54
C LEU A 71 1.64 -0.11 -1.80
N GLU A 72 1.82 -1.43 -1.70
CA GLU A 72 1.57 -2.35 -2.81
C GLU A 72 0.08 -2.43 -3.17
N SER A 73 -0.80 -2.46 -2.16
CA SER A 73 -2.24 -2.38 -2.36
C SER A 73 -2.67 -1.09 -3.05
N GLU A 74 -2.11 0.05 -2.66
CA GLU A 74 -2.38 1.34 -3.31
C GLU A 74 -1.91 1.38 -4.77
N LYS A 75 -0.71 0.84 -5.05
CA LYS A 75 -0.21 0.72 -6.42
C LYS A 75 -1.13 -0.13 -7.29
N ALA A 76 -1.60 -1.27 -6.78
CA ALA A 76 -2.52 -2.14 -7.49
C ALA A 76 -3.87 -1.45 -7.79
N LYS A 77 -4.40 -0.66 -6.85
CA LYS A 77 -5.62 0.14 -7.07
C LYS A 77 -5.44 1.17 -8.19
N ILE A 78 -4.33 1.90 -8.17
CA ILE A 78 -4.01 2.90 -9.19
C ILE A 78 -3.88 2.23 -10.57
N GLU A 79 -3.23 1.08 -10.65
CA GLU A 79 -3.07 0.34 -11.90
C GLU A 79 -4.42 -0.15 -12.44
N PHE A 80 -5.29 -0.67 -11.57
CA PHE A 80 -6.64 -1.07 -11.93
C PHE A 80 -7.48 0.09 -12.47
N GLU A 81 -7.40 1.27 -11.83
CA GLU A 81 -8.10 2.47 -12.29
C GLU A 81 -7.60 2.96 -13.65
N LYS A 82 -6.29 2.87 -13.92
CA LYS A 82 -5.72 3.19 -15.24
C LYS A 82 -6.29 2.29 -16.33
N ILE A 83 -6.35 0.98 -16.09
CA ILE A 83 -6.92 0.01 -17.03
C ILE A 83 -8.39 0.34 -17.31
N LYS A 84 -9.18 0.60 -16.25
CA LYS A 84 -10.60 0.96 -16.39
C LYS A 84 -10.78 2.24 -17.20
N LEU A 85 -9.94 3.24 -16.97
CA LEU A 85 -9.97 4.50 -17.71
C LEU A 85 -9.61 4.30 -19.19
N GLU A 86 -8.64 3.45 -19.50
CA GLU A 86 -8.28 3.13 -20.89
C GLU A 86 -9.41 2.40 -21.63
N GLN A 87 -10.10 1.47 -20.96
CA GLN A 87 -11.28 0.79 -21.52
C GLN A 87 -12.40 1.79 -21.83
N LEU A 88 -12.72 2.69 -20.90
CA LEU A 88 -13.74 3.72 -21.11
C LEU A 88 -13.39 4.67 -22.26
N LYS A 89 -12.10 5.03 -22.41
CA LYS A 89 -11.64 5.84 -23.55
C LYS A 89 -11.89 5.13 -24.88
N LYS A 90 -11.53 3.84 -24.99
CA LYS A 90 -11.77 3.03 -26.19
C LYS A 90 -13.25 2.89 -26.52
N GLU A 91 -14.11 2.68 -25.52
CA GLU A 91 -15.56 2.62 -25.71
C GLU A 91 -16.15 3.95 -26.21
N LEU A 92 -15.65 5.07 -25.66
CA LEU A 92 -16.06 6.41 -26.07
C LEU A 92 -15.62 6.71 -27.52
N GLU A 93 -14.40 6.35 -27.90
CA GLU A 93 -13.92 6.45 -29.28
C GLU A 93 -14.76 5.63 -30.27
N LEU A 94 -15.09 4.38 -29.93
CA LEU A 94 -15.95 3.52 -30.74
C LEU A 94 -17.36 4.09 -30.90
N THR A 95 -17.94 4.61 -29.82
CA THR A 95 -19.26 5.24 -29.84
C THR A 95 -19.27 6.49 -30.71
N ASN A 96 -18.26 7.34 -30.56
CA ASN A 96 -18.08 8.52 -31.39
C ASN A 96 -17.88 8.18 -32.88
N ALA A 97 -17.11 7.14 -33.19
CA ALA A 97 -16.94 6.66 -34.56
C ALA A 97 -18.27 6.17 -35.15
N LYS A 98 -19.05 5.38 -34.40
CA LYS A 98 -20.39 4.92 -34.82
C LYS A 98 -21.36 6.07 -35.10
N CYS A 99 -21.39 7.10 -34.25
CA CYS A 99 -22.25 8.27 -34.45
C CYS A 99 -21.82 9.14 -35.65
N LYS A 100 -20.54 9.09 -36.04
CA LYS A 100 -20.01 9.80 -37.23
C LYS A 100 -20.21 9.03 -38.54
N LEU A 101 -20.64 7.77 -38.52
CA LEU A 101 -20.94 7.02 -39.73
C LEU A 101 -22.25 7.54 -40.35
N PRO A 102 -22.28 7.93 -41.64
CA PRO A 102 -23.52 8.28 -42.29
C PRO A 102 -24.44 7.05 -42.32
N LEU A 103 -25.66 7.19 -41.79
CA LEU A 103 -26.71 6.19 -41.91
C LEU A 103 -26.89 5.85 -43.40
N ARG A 104 -26.40 4.68 -43.84
CA ARG A 104 -26.60 4.18 -45.20
C ARG A 104 -28.08 3.81 -45.33
N LYS A 105 -28.93 4.78 -45.71
CA LYS A 105 -30.33 4.54 -46.03
C LYS A 105 -30.38 3.50 -47.16
N ARG A 106 -30.82 2.27 -46.86
CA ARG A 106 -31.17 1.29 -47.90
C ARG A 106 -32.27 1.92 -48.75
N LYS A 107 -32.00 2.23 -50.01
CA LYS A 107 -33.05 2.53 -51.00
C LYS A 107 -33.87 1.25 -51.15
N VAL A 108 -35.04 1.19 -50.51
CA VAL A 108 -36.03 0.16 -50.79
C VAL A 108 -36.52 0.43 -52.22
N ASN A 109 -36.34 -0.54 -53.11
CA ASN A 109 -36.77 -0.41 -54.50
C ASN A 109 -38.30 -0.52 -54.53
N ILE A 110 -38.98 0.61 -54.73
CA ILE A 110 -40.44 0.76 -54.66
C ILE A 110 -41.14 -0.03 -55.79
N SER A 111 -40.40 -0.49 -56.81
CA SER A 111 -40.93 -1.28 -57.92
C SER A 111 -41.50 -2.64 -57.51
N ASN A 112 -41.12 -3.20 -56.35
CA ASN A 112 -41.60 -4.50 -55.90
C ASN A 112 -42.91 -4.41 -55.08
N LEU A 113 -43.36 -3.21 -54.69
CA LEU A 113 -44.60 -3.05 -53.92
C LEU A 113 -45.84 -2.93 -54.82
N SER A 114 -45.69 -2.49 -56.08
CA SER A 114 -46.80 -2.34 -57.03
C SER A 114 -47.44 -3.67 -57.46
N HIS A 115 -46.73 -4.80 -57.36
CA HIS A 115 -47.28 -6.11 -57.73
C HIS A 115 -48.13 -6.77 -56.63
N LEU A 116 -48.05 -6.28 -55.38
CA LEU A 116 -48.77 -6.90 -54.25
C LEU A 116 -50.15 -6.25 -54.00
N ILE A 117 -50.38 -5.03 -54.49
CA ILE A 117 -51.62 -4.28 -54.23
C ILE A 117 -52.73 -4.55 -55.26
N LEU A 118 -52.42 -5.19 -56.41
CA LEU A 118 -53.40 -5.46 -57.48
C LEU A 118 -53.94 -6.91 -57.50
N LYS A 119 -53.79 -7.67 -56.40
CA LYS A 119 -54.26 -9.07 -56.30
C LYS A 119 -55.34 -9.33 -55.22
N THR A 120 -56.05 -8.29 -54.82
CA THR A 120 -57.30 -8.37 -54.03
C THR A 120 -58.41 -7.72 -54.81
#